data_AF-A7I8I7-F1
#
_entry.id   AF-A7I8I7-F1
#
_cell.length_a   1.000
_cell.length_b   1.000
_cell.length_c   1.000
_cell.angle_alpha   90.00
_cell.angle_beta   90.00
_cell.angle_gamma   90.00
#
_symmetry.space_group_name_H-M   'P 1'
#
loop_
_entity.id
_entity.type
_entity.pdbx_description
1 polymer ?
#
loop_
_entity_poly.entity_id
_entity_poly.type
_entity_poly.pdbx_seq_one_letter_code
_entity_poly.pdbx_strand_id
1 'polypeptide(L)'
;MDEKQGTGKNVKKATFAGGCFWCMQPPFRALNGVIDAVSGYAGGKKENPTYEEVSGGTTGHLESVQVTYDEDRIPYDTLLDTFWKQIDPTDPAGQFADKGSQYKTAIFYHDDEQKRQAEESKKKVEASGKFAHPVATEIRPYTNFYPAEEYHQDYDKKNPGRYQQYKALSGRESFIRKLWGKPRVVRVYATPGCSGCRAVKEYLKSKNVEFTEIDIAADERARTLVMEKTGHLGSPYVQIDDTFIFGFDRKKLDQLLQGT
;
A
#
# COMPACT_ATOMS: atom_id res chain seq x y z
N MET A 1 -11.78 -17.89 -13.53
CA MET A 1 -12.34 -16.76 -14.29
C MET A 1 -12.78 -15.75 -13.26
N ASP A 2 -11.89 -14.83 -12.93
CA ASP A 2 -12.10 -13.82 -11.90
C ASP A 2 -13.04 -12.74 -12.44
N GLU A 3 -14.28 -12.76 -11.98
CA GLU A 3 -15.23 -11.69 -12.22
C GLU A 3 -14.81 -10.45 -11.42
N LYS A 4 -14.00 -9.58 -12.06
CA LYS A 4 -13.97 -8.15 -11.76
C LYS A 4 -15.34 -7.56 -12.13
N GLN A 5 -16.39 -7.83 -11.35
CA GLN A 5 -17.70 -7.22 -11.55
C GLN A 5 -17.85 -5.92 -10.73
N GLY A 6 -18.15 -4.86 -11.48
CA GLY A 6 -18.42 -3.52 -11.00
C GLY A 6 -17.98 -2.51 -12.05
N THR A 7 -18.89 -2.11 -12.94
CA THR A 7 -18.72 -0.93 -13.78
C THR A 7 -18.77 0.30 -12.87
N GLY A 8 -17.63 0.65 -12.27
CA GLY A 8 -17.49 1.80 -11.37
C GLY A 8 -17.92 3.07 -12.10
N LYS A 9 -18.99 3.72 -11.62
CA LYS A 9 -19.48 4.98 -12.20
C LYS A 9 -18.70 6.19 -11.67
N ASN A 10 -17.98 6.06 -10.55
CA ASN A 10 -17.21 7.13 -9.92
C ASN A 10 -15.71 6.80 -9.85
N VAL A 11 -15.10 6.68 -11.02
CA VAL A 11 -13.66 6.41 -11.16
C VAL A 11 -12.88 7.72 -11.08
N LYS A 12 -11.95 7.81 -10.14
CA LYS A 12 -11.07 8.96 -9.93
C LYS A 12 -9.60 8.59 -10.06
N LYS A 13 -8.76 9.61 -10.21
CA LYS A 13 -7.30 9.49 -10.25
C LYS A 13 -6.66 10.21 -9.07
N ALA A 14 -5.56 9.66 -8.59
CA ALA A 14 -4.70 10.23 -7.57
C ALA A 14 -3.25 10.05 -7.99
N THR A 15 -2.37 11.03 -7.78
CA THR A 15 -0.96 10.93 -8.18
C THR A 15 -0.05 11.26 -7.00
N PHE A 16 0.89 10.36 -6.71
CA PHE A 16 1.78 10.46 -5.55
C PHE A 16 3.24 10.25 -5.97
N ALA A 17 4.13 11.15 -5.58
CA ALA A 17 5.58 10.97 -5.64
C ALA A 17 6.12 10.62 -4.26
N GLY A 18 6.84 9.51 -4.16
CA GLY A 18 7.25 8.94 -2.87
C GLY A 18 8.62 8.29 -2.91
N GLY A 19 9.54 8.82 -3.73
CA GLY A 19 10.81 8.15 -4.06
C GLY A 19 10.62 7.07 -5.12
N CYS A 20 11.50 6.07 -5.13
CA CYS A 20 11.46 4.99 -6.12
C CYS A 20 10.04 4.41 -6.30
N PHE A 21 9.49 4.54 -7.50
CA PHE A 21 8.11 4.12 -7.79
C PHE A 21 7.90 2.59 -7.69
N TRP A 22 8.97 1.77 -7.75
CA TRP A 22 8.89 0.31 -7.61
C TRP A 22 8.47 -0.08 -6.21
N CYS A 23 8.82 0.74 -5.21
CA CYS A 23 8.37 0.55 -3.84
C CYS A 23 6.98 1.16 -3.59
N MET A 24 6.60 2.19 -4.33
CA MET A 24 5.33 2.90 -4.14
C MET A 24 4.15 2.23 -4.85
N GLN A 25 4.37 1.60 -6.01
CA GLN A 25 3.31 0.98 -6.81
C GLN A 25 2.62 -0.20 -6.08
N PRO A 26 3.35 -1.18 -5.49
CA PRO A 26 2.72 -2.36 -4.90
C PRO A 26 1.75 -2.06 -3.75
N PRO A 27 2.08 -1.18 -2.77
CA PRO A 27 1.16 -0.81 -1.69
C PRO A 27 -0.18 -0.27 -2.17
N PHE A 28 -0.21 0.56 -3.22
CA PHE A 28 -1.47 1.05 -3.79
C PHE A 28 -2.23 -0.05 -4.55
N ARG A 29 -1.53 -0.81 -5.39
CA ARG A 29 -2.11 -1.89 -6.20
C ARG A 29 -2.77 -2.98 -5.34
N ALA A 30 -2.32 -3.16 -4.10
CA ALA A 30 -2.87 -4.14 -3.16
C ALA A 30 -4.22 -3.73 -2.53
N LEU A 31 -4.63 -2.46 -2.65
CA LEU A 31 -5.85 -1.96 -2.01
C LEU A 31 -7.10 -2.35 -2.81
N ASN A 32 -8.09 -2.93 -2.13
CA ASN A 32 -9.41 -3.16 -2.70
C ASN A 32 -10.10 -1.83 -2.97
N GLY A 33 -10.60 -1.66 -4.19
CA GLY A 33 -11.12 -0.38 -4.69
C GLY A 33 -10.14 0.36 -5.60
N VAL A 34 -8.84 0.02 -5.57
CA VAL A 34 -7.90 0.45 -6.60
C VAL A 34 -8.10 -0.41 -7.85
N ILE A 35 -8.33 0.25 -8.97
CA ILE A 35 -8.53 -0.36 -10.29
C ILE A 35 -7.18 -0.60 -10.96
N ASP A 36 -6.30 0.41 -10.88
CA ASP A 36 -4.97 0.38 -11.48
C ASP A 36 -3.99 1.29 -10.72
N ALA A 37 -2.70 0.98 -10.78
CA ALA A 37 -1.63 1.79 -10.23
C ALA A 37 -0.43 1.75 -11.18
N VAL A 38 -0.12 2.88 -11.82
CA VAL A 38 0.88 2.97 -12.89
C VAL A 38 2.07 3.79 -12.43
N SER A 39 3.28 3.25 -12.60
CA SER A 39 4.53 3.96 -12.36
C SER A 39 4.81 4.97 -13.48
N GLY A 40 5.29 6.16 -13.17
CA GLY A 40 5.55 7.20 -14.16
C GLY A 40 6.20 8.46 -13.61
N TYR A 41 6.15 9.51 -14.40
CA TYR A 41 6.86 10.78 -14.17
C TYR A 41 5.84 11.93 -14.14
N ALA A 42 5.84 12.74 -13.08
CA ALA A 42 4.86 13.82 -12.90
C ALA A 42 5.48 15.15 -12.45
N GLY A 43 4.81 16.25 -12.81
CA GLY A 43 5.07 17.59 -12.26
C GLY A 43 6.25 18.34 -12.88
N GLY A 44 6.96 17.73 -13.83
CA GLY A 44 8.06 18.32 -14.57
C GLY A 44 7.64 19.03 -15.85
N LYS A 45 8.62 19.63 -16.53
CA LYS A 45 8.40 20.49 -17.72
C LYS A 45 8.71 19.78 -19.04
N LYS A 46 9.54 18.74 -19.01
CA LYS A 46 9.91 17.98 -20.21
C LYS A 46 8.71 17.16 -20.67
N GLU A 47 8.33 17.29 -21.93
CA GLU A 47 7.32 16.44 -22.54
C GLU A 47 7.91 15.07 -22.90
N ASN A 48 7.13 14.01 -22.66
CA ASN A 48 7.49 12.62 -22.96
C ASN A 48 8.91 12.23 -22.53
N PRO A 49 9.29 12.44 -21.25
CA PRO A 49 10.65 12.17 -20.79
C PRO A 49 10.93 10.66 -20.78
N THR A 50 12.19 10.28 -21.03
CA THR A 50 12.65 8.90 -20.78
C THR A 50 13.13 8.73 -19.35
N TYR A 51 13.26 7.48 -18.89
CA TYR A 51 13.85 7.17 -17.58
C TYR A 51 15.23 7.79 -17.40
N GLU A 52 16.10 7.76 -18.43
CA GLU A 52 17.44 8.33 -18.38
C GLU A 52 17.40 9.85 -18.18
N GLU A 53 16.45 10.54 -18.82
CA GLU A 53 16.28 11.98 -18.65
C GLU A 53 15.77 12.33 -17.23
N VAL A 54 14.81 11.55 -16.70
CA VAL A 54 14.25 11.79 -15.35
C VAL A 54 15.26 11.44 -14.26
N SER A 55 15.94 10.30 -14.38
CA SER A 55 16.97 9.87 -13.41
C SER A 55 18.18 10.81 -13.38
N GLY A 56 18.42 11.55 -14.46
CA GLY A 56 19.38 12.66 -14.50
C GLY A 56 18.97 13.91 -13.70
N GLY A 57 17.71 14.01 -13.26
CA GLY A 57 17.21 15.03 -12.33
C GLY A 57 16.94 16.42 -12.93
N THR A 58 17.09 16.59 -14.25
CA THR A 58 16.99 17.90 -14.93
C THR A 58 15.62 18.21 -15.53
N THR A 59 14.75 17.21 -15.67
CA THR A 59 13.42 17.36 -16.29
C THR A 59 12.40 18.07 -15.40
N GLY A 60 12.68 18.11 -14.10
CA GLY A 60 11.77 18.57 -13.05
C GLY A 60 10.66 17.57 -12.70
N HIS A 61 10.64 16.40 -13.33
CA HIS A 61 9.69 15.34 -13.00
C HIS A 61 10.10 14.61 -11.72
N LEU A 62 9.10 14.15 -10.99
CA LEU A 62 9.27 13.23 -9.87
C LEU A 62 8.81 11.84 -10.28
N GLU A 63 9.52 10.80 -9.85
CA GLU A 63 9.01 9.44 -9.91
C GLU A 63 7.73 9.36 -9.07
N SER A 64 6.66 8.92 -9.73
CA SER A 64 5.31 9.00 -9.24
C SER A 64 4.53 7.73 -9.56
N VAL A 65 3.47 7.49 -8.80
CA VAL A 65 2.46 6.48 -9.10
C VAL A 65 1.14 7.21 -9.33
N GLN A 66 0.51 6.97 -10.48
CA GLN A 66 -0.87 7.37 -10.75
C GLN A 66 -1.80 6.20 -10.44
N VAL A 67 -2.65 6.40 -9.44
CA VAL A 67 -3.63 5.43 -8.95
C VAL A 67 -4.99 5.78 -9.55
N THR A 68 -5.61 4.81 -10.21
CA THR A 68 -7.01 4.88 -10.65
C THR A 68 -7.84 4.06 -9.67
N TYR A 69 -8.87 4.66 -9.07
CA TYR A 69 -9.66 4.03 -8.00
C TYR A 69 -11.15 4.32 -8.15
N ASP A 70 -11.97 3.41 -7.62
CA ASP A 70 -13.41 3.55 -7.49
C ASP A 70 -13.72 4.23 -6.14
N GLU A 71 -14.10 5.51 -6.17
CA GLU A 71 -14.33 6.31 -4.95
C GLU A 71 -15.47 5.74 -4.10
N ASP A 72 -16.40 5.00 -4.69
CA ASP A 72 -17.50 4.34 -3.97
C ASP A 72 -17.00 3.13 -3.16
N ARG A 73 -15.80 2.62 -3.45
CA ARG A 73 -15.20 1.44 -2.79
C ARG A 73 -14.04 1.80 -1.88
N ILE A 74 -13.25 2.80 -2.25
CA ILE A 74 -12.10 3.24 -1.46
C ILE A 74 -12.05 4.78 -1.41
N PRO A 75 -12.11 5.37 -0.21
CA PRO A 75 -11.95 6.81 -0.06
C PRO A 75 -10.50 7.25 -0.28
N TYR A 76 -10.31 8.49 -0.74
CA TYR A 76 -8.99 9.08 -1.01
C TYR A 76 -8.11 9.18 0.24
N ASP A 77 -8.70 9.30 1.44
CA ASP A 77 -7.97 9.29 2.71
C ASP A 77 -7.18 7.98 2.93
N THR A 78 -7.69 6.85 2.46
CA THR A 78 -7.00 5.55 2.53
C THR A 78 -5.79 5.51 1.61
N LEU A 79 -5.85 6.21 0.47
CA LEU A 79 -4.70 6.39 -0.41
C LEU A 79 -3.65 7.31 0.24
N LEU A 80 -4.07 8.40 0.88
CA LEU A 80 -3.18 9.29 1.64
C LEU A 80 -2.51 8.54 2.80
N ASP A 81 -3.26 7.77 3.58
CA ASP A 81 -2.71 6.98 4.69
C ASP A 81 -1.72 5.93 4.20
N THR A 82 -2.02 5.28 3.08
CA THR A 82 -1.08 4.36 2.40
C THR A 82 0.20 5.11 2.01
N PHE A 83 0.08 6.26 1.36
CA PHE A 83 1.21 7.09 0.96
C PHE A 83 2.12 7.45 2.15
N TRP A 84 1.56 8.02 3.21
CA TRP A 84 2.31 8.46 4.39
C TRP A 84 3.04 7.32 5.11
N LYS A 85 2.47 6.11 5.09
CA LYS A 85 3.11 4.92 5.68
C LYS A 85 4.32 4.42 4.87
N GLN A 86 4.42 4.77 3.59
CA GLN A 86 5.48 4.27 2.70
C GLN A 86 6.70 5.18 2.59
N ILE A 87 6.62 6.42 3.07
CA ILE A 87 7.67 7.44 2.88
C ILE A 87 8.25 7.92 4.21
N ASP A 88 9.44 8.50 4.16
CA ASP A 88 9.90 9.48 5.15
C ASP A 88 9.42 10.87 4.72
N PRO A 89 8.35 11.41 5.32
CA PRO A 89 7.79 12.70 4.93
C PRO A 89 8.67 13.88 5.34
N THR A 90 9.76 13.64 6.06
CA THR A 90 10.66 14.70 6.56
C THR A 90 11.93 14.87 5.75
N ASP A 91 12.16 14.04 4.74
CA ASP A 91 13.36 14.10 3.91
C ASP A 91 13.16 15.00 2.67
N PRO A 92 13.76 16.20 2.62
CA PRO A 92 13.62 17.12 1.50
C PRO A 92 14.54 16.78 0.31
N ALA A 93 15.46 15.82 0.45
CA ALA A 93 16.52 15.53 -0.52
C ALA A 93 16.26 14.26 -1.36
N GLY A 94 15.25 13.49 -1.01
CA GLY A 94 14.88 12.24 -1.69
C GLY A 94 14.78 11.07 -0.71
N GLN A 95 14.08 10.01 -1.08
CA GLN A 95 13.70 8.96 -0.14
C GLN A 95 14.78 7.90 0.11
N PHE A 96 15.17 7.76 1.37
CA PHE A 96 16.08 6.70 1.84
C PHE A 96 17.40 6.66 1.05
N ALA A 97 17.77 5.53 0.43
CA ALA A 97 18.95 5.43 -0.43
C ALA A 97 18.83 6.22 -1.75
N ASP A 98 17.62 6.54 -2.21
CA ASP A 98 17.40 7.24 -3.47
C ASP A 98 17.39 8.76 -3.22
N LYS A 99 18.49 9.43 -3.55
CA LYS A 99 18.63 10.89 -3.42
C LYS A 99 18.58 11.58 -4.77
N GLY A 100 17.96 12.75 -4.82
CA GLY A 100 17.75 13.50 -6.05
C GLY A 100 16.39 14.19 -6.09
N SER A 101 16.26 15.19 -6.96
CA SER A 101 15.00 15.94 -7.16
C SER A 101 13.84 15.02 -7.56
N GLN A 102 14.12 14.02 -8.39
CA GLN A 102 13.16 13.04 -8.88
C GLN A 102 12.61 12.10 -7.79
N TYR A 103 13.31 11.96 -6.67
CA TYR A 103 12.91 11.09 -5.56
C TYR A 103 12.28 11.85 -4.38
N LYS A 104 12.03 13.15 -4.54
CA LYS A 104 11.33 13.95 -3.53
C LYS A 104 9.87 13.47 -3.37
N THR A 105 9.25 13.89 -2.28
CA THR A 105 7.87 13.53 -1.98
C THR A 105 6.90 14.63 -2.38
N ALA A 106 5.82 14.25 -3.05
CA ALA A 106 4.75 15.17 -3.40
C ALA A 106 3.40 14.46 -3.53
N ILE A 107 2.33 15.16 -3.20
CA ILE A 107 0.95 14.78 -3.50
C ILE A 107 0.46 15.73 -4.59
N PHE A 108 0.11 15.19 -5.75
CA PHE A 108 -0.43 15.97 -6.87
C PHE A 108 -1.95 15.86 -6.86
N TYR A 109 -2.64 16.94 -6.45
CA TYR A 109 -4.09 16.96 -6.36
C TYR A 109 -4.73 17.21 -7.73
N HIS A 110 -5.79 16.47 -8.05
CA HIS A 110 -6.53 16.57 -9.31
C HIS A 110 -7.72 17.54 -9.22
N ASP A 111 -8.19 17.84 -8.01
CA ASP A 111 -9.27 18.78 -7.72
C ASP A 111 -9.10 19.43 -6.32
N ASP A 112 -9.96 20.40 -6.00
CA ASP A 112 -9.91 21.13 -4.72
C ASP A 112 -10.24 20.25 -3.51
N GLU A 113 -11.01 19.19 -3.70
CA GLU A 113 -11.35 18.27 -2.60
C GLU A 113 -10.14 17.39 -2.23
N GLN A 114 -9.41 16.87 -3.23
CA GLN A 114 -8.13 16.20 -3.00
C GLN A 114 -7.11 17.13 -2.34
N LYS A 115 -7.06 18.41 -2.76
CA LYS A 115 -6.20 19.40 -2.12
C LYS A 115 -6.51 19.54 -0.64
N ARG A 116 -7.79 19.76 -0.30
CA ARG A 116 -8.26 19.90 1.08
C ARG A 116 -7.93 18.66 1.92
N GLN A 117 -8.25 17.48 1.42
CA GLN A 117 -7.98 16.21 2.11
C GLN A 117 -6.49 15.94 2.27
N ALA A 118 -5.66 16.25 1.26
CA ALA A 118 -4.21 16.12 1.34
C ALA A 118 -3.62 17.05 2.41
N GLU A 119 -4.06 18.32 2.45
CA GLU A 119 -3.62 19.30 3.45
C GLU A 119 -4.03 18.89 4.87
N GLU A 120 -5.25 18.37 5.04
CA GLU A 120 -5.71 17.83 6.33
C GLU A 120 -4.90 16.60 6.75
N SER A 121 -4.61 15.68 5.83
CA SER A 121 -3.79 14.51 6.12
C SER A 121 -2.36 14.90 6.51
N LYS A 122 -1.77 15.90 5.84
CA LYS A 122 -0.45 16.44 6.19
C LYS A 122 -0.45 17.00 7.61
N LYS A 123 -1.47 17.79 7.99
CA LYS A 123 -1.62 18.30 9.36
C LYS A 123 -1.74 17.19 10.40
N LYS A 124 -2.47 16.10 10.09
CA LYS A 124 -2.56 14.92 10.98
C LYS A 124 -1.19 14.26 11.16
N VAL A 125 -0.41 14.13 10.09
CA VAL A 125 0.96 13.57 10.13
C VAL A 125 1.88 14.45 10.98
N GLU A 126 1.85 15.77 10.77
CA GLU A 126 2.63 16.73 11.57
C GLU A 126 2.25 16.69 13.06
N ALA A 127 0.95 16.58 13.37
CA ALA A 127 0.44 16.50 14.73
C ALA A 127 0.65 15.13 15.42
N SER A 128 1.05 14.09 14.67
CA SER A 128 1.13 12.72 15.19
C SER A 128 2.23 12.50 16.23
N GLY A 129 3.23 13.39 16.30
CA GLY A 129 4.41 13.23 17.13
C GLY A 129 5.35 12.09 16.70
N LYS A 130 5.06 11.42 15.57
CA LYS A 130 5.86 10.29 15.06
C LYS A 130 7.17 10.74 14.40
N PHE A 131 7.25 11.99 13.96
CA PHE A 131 8.38 12.51 13.18
C PHE A 131 9.10 13.62 13.93
N ALA A 132 10.44 13.56 13.95
CA ALA A 132 11.28 14.52 14.66
C ALA A 132 11.49 15.85 13.89
N HIS A 133 11.18 15.85 12.60
CA HIS A 133 11.41 16.97 11.69
C HIS A 133 10.11 17.38 10.99
N PRO A 134 10.00 18.62 10.49
CA PRO A 134 8.82 19.08 9.76
C PRO A 134 8.56 18.25 8.49
N VAL A 135 7.29 18.16 8.07
CA VAL A 135 6.92 17.45 6.84
C VAL A 135 7.33 18.26 5.61
N ALA A 136 8.32 17.73 4.88
CA ALA A 136 8.87 18.28 3.64
C ALA A 136 8.02 17.95 2.39
N THR A 137 7.08 17.00 2.48
CA THR A 137 6.22 16.63 1.35
C THR A 137 5.41 17.81 0.82
N GLU A 138 5.53 18.04 -0.49
CA GLU A 138 4.83 19.10 -1.20
C GLU A 138 3.38 18.67 -1.54
N ILE A 139 2.42 19.61 -1.50
CA ILE A 139 1.07 19.41 -2.04
C ILE A 139 0.93 20.37 -3.22
N ARG A 140 0.79 19.83 -4.43
CA ARG A 140 0.90 20.59 -5.68
C ARG A 140 -0.24 20.27 -6.63
N PRO A 141 -0.66 21.22 -7.49
CA PRO A 141 -1.63 20.92 -8.53
C PRO A 141 -1.07 19.86 -9.47
N TYR A 142 -1.90 18.90 -9.86
CA TYR A 142 -1.59 17.99 -10.95
C TYR A 142 -1.49 18.76 -12.26
N THR A 143 -0.42 18.52 -13.02
CA THR A 143 -0.18 19.16 -14.33
C THR A 143 -0.10 18.14 -15.45
N ASN A 144 0.77 17.13 -15.30
CA ASN A 144 1.03 16.10 -16.30
C ASN A 144 1.46 14.79 -15.62
N PHE A 145 1.34 13.71 -16.37
CA PHE A 145 1.84 12.40 -16.02
C PHE A 145 2.25 11.65 -17.28
N TYR A 146 3.46 11.12 -17.29
CA TYR A 146 3.98 10.27 -18.36
C TYR A 146 4.20 8.88 -17.78
N PRO A 147 3.45 7.85 -18.23
CA PRO A 147 3.72 6.47 -17.82
C PRO A 147 5.17 6.11 -18.10
N ALA A 148 5.83 5.50 -17.12
CA ALA A 148 7.16 4.96 -17.30
C ALA A 148 7.11 3.73 -18.22
N GLU A 149 8.26 3.39 -18.76
CA GLU A 149 8.48 2.27 -19.66
C GLU A 149 7.99 0.95 -19.05
N GLU A 150 7.54 0.02 -19.90
CA GLU A 150 6.88 -1.22 -19.49
C GLU A 150 7.72 -2.08 -18.53
N TYR A 151 9.05 -1.98 -18.61
CA TYR A 151 9.94 -2.72 -17.70
C TYR A 151 9.91 -2.18 -16.26
N HIS A 152 9.44 -0.95 -16.02
CA HIS A 152 9.21 -0.40 -14.68
C HIS A 152 7.85 -0.79 -14.08
N GLN A 153 6.87 -1.16 -14.91
CA GLN A 153 5.54 -1.53 -14.44
C GLN A 153 5.56 -2.91 -13.78
N ASP A 154 4.94 -3.04 -12.60
CA ASP A 154 4.88 -4.30 -11.84
C ASP A 154 6.28 -4.92 -11.59
N TYR A 155 7.28 -4.05 -11.35
CA TYR A 155 8.67 -4.48 -11.19
C TYR A 155 8.84 -5.53 -10.07
N ASP A 156 8.07 -5.41 -9.00
CA ASP A 156 8.04 -6.36 -7.88
C ASP A 156 7.64 -7.78 -8.29
N LYS A 157 6.74 -7.91 -9.28
CA LYS A 157 6.29 -9.19 -9.84
C LYS A 157 7.22 -9.71 -10.92
N LYS A 158 7.73 -8.82 -11.78
CA LYS A 158 8.60 -9.19 -12.91
C LYS A 158 10.02 -9.55 -12.45
N ASN A 159 10.52 -8.90 -11.40
CA ASN A 159 11.89 -9.04 -10.91
C ASN A 159 11.93 -9.26 -9.38
N PRO A 160 11.26 -10.30 -8.84
CA PRO A 160 11.06 -10.45 -7.40
C PRO A 160 12.37 -10.50 -6.62
N GLY A 161 13.37 -11.26 -7.08
CA GLY A 161 14.66 -11.35 -6.38
C GLY A 161 15.41 -10.01 -6.30
N ARG A 162 15.49 -9.28 -7.41
CA ARG A 162 16.15 -7.95 -7.46
C ARG A 162 15.38 -6.93 -6.65
N TYR A 163 14.05 -6.93 -6.75
CA TYR A 163 13.20 -6.04 -5.97
C TYR A 163 13.34 -6.26 -4.47
N GLN A 164 13.33 -7.52 -4.00
CA GLN A 164 13.50 -7.82 -2.58
C GLN A 164 14.87 -7.38 -2.07
N GLN A 165 15.93 -7.64 -2.84
CA GLN A 165 17.28 -7.16 -2.50
C GLN A 165 17.34 -5.64 -2.43
N TYR A 166 16.79 -4.95 -3.43
CA TYR A 166 16.72 -3.48 -3.46
C TYR A 166 15.94 -2.92 -2.28
N LYS A 167 14.73 -3.43 -2.00
CA LYS A 167 13.87 -2.99 -0.90
C LYS A 167 14.54 -3.19 0.48
N ALA A 168 15.28 -4.29 0.65
CA ALA A 168 16.02 -4.55 1.89
C ALA A 168 17.18 -3.56 2.10
N LEU A 169 17.86 -3.18 1.01
CA LEU A 169 19.03 -2.29 1.05
C LEU A 169 18.68 -0.80 0.99
N SER A 170 17.50 -0.43 0.48
CA SER A 170 17.12 0.98 0.30
C SER A 170 16.96 1.72 1.63
N GLY A 171 16.69 1.02 2.73
CA GLY A 171 16.39 1.59 4.04
C GLY A 171 14.90 1.83 4.29
N ARG A 172 14.06 1.78 3.23
CA ARG A 172 12.61 1.97 3.34
C ARG A 172 11.95 0.95 4.25
N GLU A 173 12.24 -0.34 4.05
CA GLU A 173 11.62 -1.39 4.86
C GLU A 173 11.97 -1.25 6.36
N SER A 174 13.24 -0.95 6.65
CA SER A 174 13.71 -0.73 8.02
C SER A 174 13.06 0.50 8.66
N PHE A 175 12.87 1.57 7.90
CA PHE A 175 12.14 2.75 8.36
C PHE A 175 10.69 2.43 8.70
N ILE A 176 9.97 1.80 7.77
CA ILE A 176 8.56 1.42 7.98
C ILE A 176 8.43 0.53 9.21
N ARG A 177 9.30 -0.48 9.33
CA ARG A 177 9.33 -1.40 10.47
C ARG A 177 9.60 -0.70 11.80
N LYS A 178 10.49 0.29 11.81
CA LYS A 178 10.82 1.06 13.01
C LYS A 178 9.66 1.96 13.45
N LEU A 179 8.98 2.59 12.50
CA LEU A 179 7.98 3.61 12.77
C LEU A 179 6.56 3.05 12.98
N TRP A 180 6.21 2.01 12.22
CA TRP A 180 4.87 1.43 12.19
C TRP A 180 4.82 -0.01 12.70
N GLY A 181 5.98 -0.59 13.04
CA GLY A 181 6.09 -1.99 13.43
C GLY A 181 6.21 -2.95 12.24
N LYS A 182 6.37 -4.24 12.52
CA LYS A 182 6.37 -5.27 11.47
C LYS A 182 4.95 -5.39 10.88
N PRO A 183 4.80 -5.62 9.55
CA PRO A 183 3.52 -6.03 8.99
C PRO A 183 2.99 -7.23 9.77
N ARG A 184 1.74 -7.13 10.24
CA ARG A 184 1.13 -8.22 11.00
C ARG A 184 0.95 -9.42 10.10
N VAL A 185 1.27 -10.60 10.61
CA VAL A 185 1.07 -11.83 9.85
C VAL A 185 -0.36 -12.29 10.07
N VAL A 186 -1.20 -12.12 9.05
CA VAL A 186 -2.59 -12.57 9.09
C VAL A 186 -2.74 -13.87 8.30
N ARG A 187 -3.21 -14.92 8.96
CA ARG A 187 -3.53 -16.21 8.31
C ARG A 187 -4.97 -16.59 8.57
N VAL A 188 -5.64 -17.10 7.55
CA VAL A 188 -6.99 -17.63 7.66
C VAL A 188 -6.91 -19.13 7.44
N TYR A 189 -7.11 -19.90 8.51
CA TYR A 189 -7.23 -21.34 8.46
C TYR A 189 -8.67 -21.68 8.09
N ALA A 190 -8.85 -22.20 6.89
CA ALA A 190 -10.14 -22.45 6.28
C ALA A 190 -10.27 -23.90 5.85
N THR A 191 -11.52 -24.36 5.69
CA THR A 191 -11.84 -25.61 5.02
C THR A 191 -12.67 -25.34 3.77
N PRO A 192 -12.58 -26.18 2.72
CA PRO A 192 -13.42 -26.04 1.54
C PRO A 192 -14.92 -26.03 1.89
N GLY A 193 -15.67 -25.10 1.31
CA GLY A 193 -17.12 -24.98 1.53
C GLY A 193 -17.54 -24.28 2.84
N CYS A 194 -16.58 -23.88 3.70
CA CYS A 194 -16.87 -23.19 4.95
C CYS A 194 -17.40 -21.75 4.73
N SER A 195 -18.69 -21.53 5.04
CA SER A 195 -19.36 -20.23 4.90
C SER A 195 -18.75 -19.17 5.82
N GLY A 196 -18.44 -19.51 7.07
CA GLY A 196 -17.76 -18.61 8.01
C GLY A 196 -16.37 -18.19 7.53
N CYS A 197 -15.64 -19.11 6.89
CA CYS A 197 -14.31 -18.83 6.33
C CYS A 197 -14.42 -17.84 5.16
N ARG A 198 -15.45 -17.95 4.33
CA ARG A 198 -15.72 -16.97 3.27
C ARG A 198 -15.98 -15.58 3.87
N ALA A 199 -16.85 -15.48 4.88
CA ALA A 199 -17.21 -14.21 5.52
C ALA A 199 -15.98 -13.52 6.15
N VAL A 200 -15.11 -14.26 6.83
CA VAL A 200 -13.83 -13.75 7.36
C VAL A 200 -12.96 -13.18 6.25
N LYS A 201 -12.77 -13.94 5.16
CA LYS A 201 -11.92 -13.52 4.03
C LYS A 201 -12.47 -12.28 3.35
N GLU A 202 -13.78 -12.20 3.14
CA GLU A 202 -14.45 -11.02 2.58
C GLU A 202 -14.28 -9.79 3.49
N TYR A 203 -14.37 -9.98 4.80
CA TYR A 203 -14.17 -8.90 5.77
C TYR A 203 -12.70 -8.42 5.82
N LEU A 204 -11.72 -9.32 5.82
CA LEU A 204 -10.31 -8.93 5.77
C LEU A 204 -9.97 -8.20 4.46
N LYS A 205 -10.53 -8.65 3.33
CA LYS A 205 -10.44 -7.94 2.05
C LYS A 205 -11.06 -6.55 2.14
N SER A 206 -12.27 -6.40 2.69
CA SER A 206 -12.91 -5.08 2.81
C SER A 206 -12.16 -4.12 3.74
N LYS A 207 -11.28 -4.64 4.61
CA LYS A 207 -10.37 -3.86 5.45
C LYS A 207 -8.98 -3.65 4.85
N ASN A 208 -8.73 -4.09 3.61
CA ASN A 208 -7.43 -4.03 2.95
C ASN A 208 -6.31 -4.73 3.74
N VAL A 209 -6.67 -5.82 4.42
CA VAL A 209 -5.72 -6.65 5.15
C VAL A 209 -5.27 -7.80 4.25
N GLU A 210 -3.98 -7.83 3.93
CA GLU A 210 -3.38 -9.00 3.28
C GLU A 210 -3.38 -10.19 4.25
N PHE A 211 -3.74 -11.38 3.75
CA PHE A 211 -3.70 -12.61 4.53
C PHE A 211 -3.32 -13.81 3.68
N THR A 212 -2.75 -14.83 4.32
CA THR A 212 -2.54 -16.15 3.71
C THR A 212 -3.70 -17.07 4.07
N GLU A 213 -4.39 -17.62 3.07
CA GLU A 213 -5.35 -18.71 3.29
C GLU A 213 -4.60 -20.04 3.41
N ILE A 214 -4.94 -20.82 4.44
CA ILE A 214 -4.40 -22.15 4.69
C ILE A 214 -5.56 -23.13 4.74
N ASP A 215 -5.54 -24.13 3.86
CA ASP A 215 -6.50 -25.23 3.88
C ASP A 215 -6.14 -26.21 5.00
N ILE A 216 -6.84 -26.10 6.13
CA ILE A 216 -6.63 -26.97 7.29
C ILE A 216 -7.14 -28.40 7.06
N ALA A 217 -7.96 -28.65 6.03
CA ALA A 217 -8.33 -30.01 5.65
C ALA A 217 -7.20 -30.71 4.87
N ALA A 218 -6.39 -29.96 4.13
CA ALA A 218 -5.29 -30.51 3.33
C ALA A 218 -3.90 -30.43 4.01
N ASP A 219 -3.70 -29.49 4.93
CA ASP A 219 -2.40 -29.24 5.58
C ASP A 219 -2.36 -29.83 6.99
N GLU A 220 -1.65 -30.96 7.14
CA GLU A 220 -1.46 -31.63 8.42
C GLU A 220 -0.70 -30.79 9.44
N ARG A 221 0.30 -30.00 9.01
CA ARG A 221 1.07 -29.13 9.91
C ARG A 221 0.18 -28.02 10.44
N ALA A 222 -0.67 -27.46 9.60
CA ALA A 222 -1.65 -26.46 10.01
C ALA A 222 -2.67 -27.03 11.02
N ARG A 223 -3.16 -28.26 10.81
CA ARG A 223 -4.03 -28.94 11.79
C ARG A 223 -3.38 -29.09 13.15
N THR A 224 -2.17 -29.62 13.18
CA THR A 224 -1.42 -29.83 14.42
C THR A 224 -1.19 -28.50 15.13
N LEU A 225 -0.75 -27.47 14.40
CA LEU A 225 -0.55 -26.14 14.96
C LEU A 225 -1.83 -25.56 15.57
N VAL A 226 -2.96 -25.60 14.85
CA VAL A 226 -4.23 -25.06 15.35
C VAL A 226 -4.71 -25.84 16.59
N MET A 227 -4.59 -27.17 16.57
CA MET A 227 -4.93 -27.99 17.74
C MET A 227 -4.05 -27.65 18.94
N GLU A 228 -2.72 -27.56 18.76
CA GLU A 228 -1.79 -27.21 19.83
C GLU A 228 -2.04 -25.82 20.41
N LYS A 229 -2.37 -24.85 19.56
CA LYS A 229 -2.54 -23.45 19.98
C LYS A 229 -3.91 -23.15 20.57
N THR A 230 -4.95 -23.90 20.17
CA THR A 230 -6.33 -23.54 20.50
C THR A 230 -7.10 -24.64 21.24
N GLY A 231 -6.59 -25.87 21.26
CA GLY A 231 -7.25 -27.03 21.87
C GLY A 231 -8.50 -27.52 21.12
N HIS A 232 -8.80 -26.96 19.95
CA HIS A 232 -9.98 -27.30 19.16
C HIS A 232 -9.66 -27.32 17.66
N LEU A 233 -10.17 -28.33 16.95
CA LEU A 233 -10.08 -28.40 15.49
C LEU A 233 -11.41 -27.96 14.89
N GLY A 234 -11.44 -26.72 14.41
CA GLY A 234 -12.59 -26.11 13.75
C GLY A 234 -12.14 -25.12 12.69
N SER A 235 -13.08 -24.57 11.93
CA SER A 235 -12.80 -23.48 10.99
C SER A 235 -14.01 -22.52 10.91
N PRO A 236 -13.80 -21.22 10.69
CA PRO A 236 -12.51 -20.57 10.47
C PRO A 236 -11.70 -20.33 11.75
N TYR A 237 -10.38 -20.28 11.61
CA TYR A 237 -9.51 -19.54 12.53
C TYR A 237 -8.82 -18.39 11.81
N VAL A 238 -8.72 -17.25 12.48
CA VAL A 238 -7.84 -16.15 12.06
C VAL A 238 -6.68 -16.08 13.03
N GLN A 239 -5.47 -16.21 12.51
CA GLN A 239 -4.25 -15.88 13.24
C GLN A 239 -3.86 -14.45 12.87
N ILE A 240 -3.65 -13.60 13.88
CA ILE A 240 -2.99 -12.30 13.75
C ILE A 240 -1.77 -12.34 14.65
N ASP A 241 -0.59 -12.37 14.05
CA ASP A 241 0.68 -12.59 14.74
C ASP A 241 0.65 -13.89 15.55
N ASP A 242 0.74 -13.83 16.88
CA ASP A 242 0.65 -15.01 17.75
C ASP A 242 -0.76 -15.28 18.29
N THR A 243 -1.74 -14.42 17.96
CA THR A 243 -3.11 -14.51 18.48
C THR A 243 -4.01 -15.30 17.55
N PHE A 244 -4.69 -16.32 18.07
CA PHE A 244 -5.71 -17.08 17.34
C PHE A 244 -7.12 -16.64 17.75
N ILE A 245 -7.98 -16.50 16.74
CA ILE A 245 -9.39 -16.11 16.88
C ILE A 245 -10.21 -17.20 16.21
N PHE A 246 -11.08 -17.86 16.98
CA PHE A 246 -12.01 -18.84 16.44
C PHE A 246 -13.27 -18.15 15.89
N GLY A 247 -13.73 -18.58 14.72
CA GLY A 247 -14.93 -18.05 14.09
C GLY A 247 -14.75 -16.64 13.50
N PHE A 248 -15.88 -16.00 13.15
CA PHE A 248 -15.89 -14.64 12.63
C PHE A 248 -16.24 -13.62 13.73
N ASP A 249 -15.26 -13.26 14.56
CA ASP A 249 -15.41 -12.22 15.58
C ASP A 249 -14.97 -10.85 15.04
N ARG A 250 -15.91 -10.09 14.46
CA ARG A 250 -15.64 -8.78 13.87
C ARG A 250 -15.04 -7.78 14.86
N LYS A 251 -15.55 -7.74 16.10
CA LYS A 251 -15.11 -6.75 17.10
C LYS A 251 -13.67 -7.00 17.50
N LYS A 252 -13.31 -8.27 17.72
CA LYS A 252 -11.94 -8.65 18.07
C LYS A 252 -10.98 -8.46 16.90
N LEU A 253 -11.42 -8.75 15.67
CA LEU A 253 -10.64 -8.46 14.46
C LEU A 253 -10.39 -6.96 14.33
N ASP A 254 -11.43 -6.11 14.43
CA ASP A 254 -11.28 -4.66 14.40
C ASP A 254 -10.29 -4.19 15.48
N GLN A 255 -10.39 -4.67 16.72
CA GLN A 255 -9.47 -4.28 17.79
C GLN A 255 -8.01 -4.66 17.52
N LEU A 256 -7.77 -5.88 17.02
CA LEU A 256 -6.41 -6.37 16.77
C LEU A 256 -5.79 -5.74 15.51
N LEU A 257 -6.62 -5.37 14.54
CA LEU A 257 -6.19 -4.68 13.31
C LEU A 257 -6.06 -3.17 13.48
N GLN A 258 -6.77 -2.55 14.43
CA GLN A 258 -6.71 -1.11 14.74
C GLN A 258 -5.53 -0.72 15.63
N GLY A 259 -4.83 -1.67 16.27
CA GLY A 259 -3.68 -1.41 17.13
C GLY A 259 -2.39 -1.06 16.38
N THR A 260 -2.42 -0.12 15.43
CA THR A 260 -1.29 0.34 14.58
C THR A 260 -1.34 1.84 14.31
#